data_AF-A0A955HMH9-F1
#
_entry.id   AF-A0A955HMH9-F1
#
_cell.length_a   1.000
_cell.length_b   1.000
_cell.length_c   1.000
_cell.angle_alpha   90.00
_cell.angle_beta   90.00
_cell.angle_gamma   90.00
#
_symmetry.space_group_name_H-M   'P 1'
#
loop_
_entity.id
_entity.type
_entity.pdbx_description
1 polymer ?
#
loop_
_entity_poly.entity_id
_entity_poly.type
_entity_poly.pdbx_seq_one_letter_code
_entity_poly.pdbx_strand_id
1 'polypeptide(L)'
;MRVHNRRRISRQKYTIIFNSFVADISALTASEIAGVNRKTANRYFRLFREVIYEHAHAERKVCNFKNGIELDESYFGPRRV
;
A
#
# COMPACT_ATOMS: atom_id res chain seq x y z
N MET A 1 -1.30 -18.77 4.43
CA MET A 1 -0.92 -17.51 5.13
C MET A 1 -1.12 -17.71 6.64
N ARG A 2 -0.04 -17.79 7.43
CA ARG A 2 -0.09 -18.09 8.89
C ARG A 2 -0.98 -17.09 9.63
N VAL A 3 -1.86 -17.60 10.50
CA VAL A 3 -2.69 -16.78 11.39
C VAL A 3 -1.89 -16.50 12.66
N HIS A 4 -1.79 -15.22 13.04
CA HIS A 4 -1.05 -14.81 14.25
C HIS A 4 -2.02 -14.70 15.41
N ASN A 5 -1.66 -15.25 16.58
CA ASN A 5 -2.52 -15.33 17.77
C ASN A 5 -2.86 -13.97 18.44
N ARG A 6 -2.33 -12.84 17.95
CA ARG A 6 -2.60 -11.48 18.47
C ARG A 6 -3.10 -10.52 17.40
N ARG A 7 -4.09 -10.94 16.61
CA ARG A 7 -4.67 -10.08 15.57
C ARG A 7 -5.70 -9.13 16.18
N ARG A 8 -5.42 -7.82 16.11
CA ARG A 8 -6.37 -6.73 16.48
C ARG A 8 -7.46 -6.48 15.43
N ILE A 9 -7.46 -7.24 14.34
CA ILE A 9 -8.43 -7.17 13.23
C ILE A 9 -8.74 -8.59 12.76
N SER A 10 -9.99 -8.87 12.42
CA SER A 10 -10.36 -10.18 11.86
C SER A 10 -9.68 -10.39 10.51
N ARG A 11 -9.47 -11.66 10.14
CA ARG A 11 -8.87 -12.02 8.84
C ARG A 11 -9.71 -11.47 7.67
N GLN A 12 -11.04 -11.59 7.76
CA GLN A 12 -11.95 -11.10 6.73
C GLN A 12 -11.79 -9.59 6.50
N LYS A 13 -11.76 -8.79 7.57
CA LYS A 13 -11.58 -7.34 7.46
C LYS A 13 -10.22 -6.97 6.87
N TYR A 14 -9.16 -7.67 7.29
CA TYR A 14 -7.83 -7.48 6.68
C TYR A 14 -7.83 -7.83 5.18
N THR A 15 -8.44 -8.94 4.78
CA THR A 15 -8.53 -9.35 3.36
C THR A 15 -9.26 -8.30 2.53
N ILE A 16 -10.38 -7.75 3.04
CA ILE A 16 -11.09 -6.67 2.35
C ILE A 16 -10.19 -5.45 2.18
N ILE A 17 -9.51 -5.01 3.24
CA ILE A 17 -8.60 -3.85 3.18
C ILE A 17 -7.47 -4.08 2.17
N PHE A 18 -6.86 -5.27 2.18
CA PHE A 18 -5.76 -5.63 1.28
C PHE A 18 -6.23 -5.69 -0.17
N ASN A 19 -7.33 -6.38 -0.46
CA ASN A 19 -7.87 -6.47 -1.83
C ASN A 19 -8.31 -5.10 -2.34
N SER A 20 -8.86 -4.26 -1.47
CA SER A 20 -9.22 -2.88 -1.82
C SER A 20 -7.99 -2.07 -2.23
N PHE A 21 -6.88 -2.20 -1.50
CA PHE A 21 -5.62 -1.54 -1.85
C PHE A 21 -5.09 -2.00 -3.21
N VAL A 22 -5.11 -3.31 -3.49
CA VAL A 22 -4.66 -3.87 -4.76
C VAL A 22 -5.55 -3.44 -5.94
N ALA A 23 -6.86 -3.29 -5.70
CA ALA A 23 -7.84 -2.83 -6.67
C ALA A 23 -7.90 -1.28 -6.82
N ASP A 24 -6.93 -0.56 -6.24
CA ASP A 24 -6.86 0.91 -6.24
C ASP A 24 -8.11 1.62 -5.65
N ILE A 25 -8.80 0.94 -4.74
CA ILE A 25 -9.92 1.52 -3.98
C ILE A 25 -9.36 2.40 -2.86
N SER A 26 -9.93 3.59 -2.69
CA SER A 26 -9.49 4.53 -1.66
C SER A 26 -9.58 3.94 -0.24
N ALA A 27 -8.67 4.36 0.65
CA ALA A 27 -8.66 3.92 2.05
C ALA A 27 -9.95 4.27 2.80
N LEU A 28 -10.63 5.35 2.40
CA LEU A 28 -11.92 5.75 2.95
C LEU A 28 -12.99 4.71 2.61
N THR A 29 -13.17 4.44 1.32
CA THR A 29 -14.13 3.45 0.82
C THR A 29 -13.81 2.05 1.36
N ALA A 30 -12.55 1.67 1.40
CA ALA A 30 -12.11 0.40 1.98
C ALA A 30 -12.47 0.28 3.48
N SER A 31 -12.46 1.40 4.23
CA SER A 31 -12.84 1.41 5.64
C SER A 31 -14.34 1.16 5.85
N GLU A 32 -15.17 1.69 4.95
CA GLU A 32 -16.61 1.49 4.93
C GLU A 32 -16.95 0.05 4.58
N ILE A 33 -16.36 -0.49 3.50
CA ILE A 33 -16.58 -1.89 3.07
C ILE A 33 -16.11 -2.88 4.15
N ALA A 34 -14.96 -2.64 4.78
CA ALA A 34 -14.43 -3.53 5.81
C ALA A 34 -15.08 -3.34 7.19
N GLY A 35 -15.89 -2.29 7.39
CA GLY A 35 -16.47 -1.94 8.69
C GLY A 35 -15.39 -1.71 9.76
N VAL A 36 -14.38 -0.90 9.44
CA VAL A 36 -13.29 -0.49 10.35
C VAL A 36 -13.20 1.01 10.45
N ASN A 37 -12.58 1.51 11.53
CA ASN A 37 -12.27 2.93 11.64
C ASN A 37 -11.35 3.37 10.47
N ARG A 38 -11.63 4.52 9.85
CA ARG A 38 -10.81 5.14 8.80
C ARG A 38 -9.31 5.20 9.15
N LYS A 39 -8.97 5.51 10.41
CA LYS A 39 -7.57 5.52 10.89
C LYS A 39 -6.90 4.15 10.76
N THR A 40 -7.65 3.07 10.97
CA THR A 40 -7.17 1.69 10.82
C THR A 40 -6.90 1.36 9.35
N ALA A 41 -7.81 1.68 8.43
CA ALA A 41 -7.61 1.46 7.00
C ALA A 41 -6.42 2.28 6.48
N ASN A 42 -6.34 3.57 6.83
CA ASN A 42 -5.20 4.43 6.49
C ASN A 42 -3.86 3.86 6.99
N ARG A 43 -3.83 3.33 8.21
CA ARG A 43 -2.63 2.69 8.76
C ARG A 43 -2.19 1.49 7.90
N TYR A 44 -3.12 0.62 7.50
CA TYR A 44 -2.80 -0.53 6.65
C TYR A 44 -2.32 -0.10 5.26
N PHE A 45 -3.00 0.87 4.64
CA PHE A 45 -2.59 1.41 3.34
C PHE A 45 -1.18 1.99 3.39
N ARG A 46 -0.82 2.69 4.48
CA ARG A 46 0.55 3.19 4.67
C ARG A 46 1.55 2.05 4.78
N LEU A 47 1.26 1.03 5.61
CA LEU A 47 2.14 -0.14 5.76
C LEU A 47 2.38 -0.87 4.43
N PHE A 48 1.35 -0.98 3.58
CA PHE A 48 1.50 -1.60 2.26
C PHE A 48 2.41 -0.77 1.34
N ARG A 49 2.25 0.55 1.34
CA ARG A 49 3.12 1.46 0.58
C ARG A 49 4.56 1.45 1.08
N GLU A 50 4.77 1.40 2.40
CA GLU A 50 6.10 1.29 3.00
C GLU A 50 6.81 0.03 2.48
N VAL A 51 6.14 -1.13 2.44
CA VAL A 51 6.74 -2.37 1.92
C VAL A 51 7.09 -2.26 0.43
N ILE A 52 6.21 -1.67 -0.39
CA ILE A 52 6.47 -1.46 -1.82
C ILE A 52 7.67 -0.53 -2.02
N TYR A 53 7.72 0.57 -1.26
CA TYR A 53 8.81 1.53 -1.29
C TYR A 53 10.14 0.89 -0.92
N GLU A 54 10.19 0.14 0.18
CA GLU A 54 11.41 -0.56 0.60
C GLU A 54 11.89 -1.57 -0.45
N HIS A 55 10.97 -2.30 -1.07
CA HIS A 55 11.31 -3.23 -2.15
C HIS A 55 11.88 -2.52 -3.37
N ALA A 56 11.19 -1.48 -3.86
CA ALA A 56 11.65 -0.68 -4.99
C ALA A 56 13.01 -0.01 -4.71
N HIS A 57 13.24 0.44 -3.48
CA HIS A 57 14.53 0.99 -3.07
C HIS A 57 15.64 -0.06 -3.03
N ALA A 58 15.36 -1.27 -2.56
CA ALA A 58 16.31 -2.37 -2.56
C ALA A 58 16.65 -2.80 -4.00
N GLU A 59 15.65 -2.96 -4.87
CA GLU A 59 15.86 -3.26 -6.29
C GLU A 59 16.73 -2.19 -6.97
N ARG A 60 16.45 -0.91 -6.73
CA ARG A 60 17.26 0.20 -7.28
C ARG A 60 18.73 0.13 -6.87
N LYS A 61 19.02 -0.28 -5.63
CA LYS A 61 20.39 -0.46 -5.14
C LYS A 61 21.07 -1.67 -5.81
N VAL A 62 20.36 -2.79 -5.98
CA VAL A 62 20.90 -4.02 -6.60
C VAL A 62 21.17 -3.83 -8.09
N CYS A 63 20.25 -3.17 -8.81
CA CYS A 63 20.38 -2.91 -10.24
C CYS A 63 21.51 -1.91 -10.58
N ASN A 64 22.15 -1.31 -9.56
CA ASN A 64 23.30 -0.40 -9.68
C ASN A 64 23.10 0.62 -10.81
N PHE A 65 21.89 1.17 -10.92
CA PHE A 65 21.47 1.98 -12.05
C PHE A 65 22.43 3.16 -12.25
N LYS A 66 23.37 3.01 -13.18
CA LYS A 66 24.21 4.07 -13.71
C LYS A 66 23.39 4.81 -14.75
N ASN A 67 23.39 6.14 -14.63
CA ASN A 67 22.79 7.16 -15.51
C ASN A 67 22.26 6.62 -16.86
N GLY A 68 20.95 6.72 -17.06
CA GLY A 68 20.25 6.20 -18.25
C GLY A 68 18.92 5.48 -17.96
N ILE A 69 18.33 5.66 -16.78
CA ILE A 69 16.98 5.14 -16.50
C ILE A 69 15.97 6.08 -17.17
N GLU A 70 15.24 5.57 -18.17
CA GLU A 70 13.97 6.16 -18.59
C GLU A 70 13.02 6.06 -17.40
N LEU A 71 12.77 7.19 -16.74
CA LEU A 71 11.64 7.29 -15.84
C LEU A 71 10.41 7.25 -16.73
N ASP A 72 9.60 6.21 -16.61
CA ASP A 72 8.25 6.27 -17.14
C ASP A 72 7.56 7.40 -16.36
N GLU A 73 7.44 8.57 -16.99
CA GLU A 73 6.82 9.76 -16.42
C GLU A 73 5.32 9.49 -16.30
N SER A 74 4.98 8.60 -15.38
CA SER A 74 3.64 8.45 -14.86
C SER A 74 3.28 9.80 -14.25
N TYR A 75 2.61 10.63 -15.04
CA TYR A 75 2.25 11.99 -14.73
C TYR A 75 1.20 11.99 -13.62
N PHE A 76 1.64 11.93 -12.36
CA PHE A 76 0.78 11.96 -11.17
C PHE A 76 0.21 13.36 -10.89
N GLY A 77 -0.28 14.05 -11.93
CA GLY A 77 -0.96 15.34 -11.84
C GLY A 77 -0.17 16.48 -11.19
N PRO A 78 -0.72 17.70 -11.20
CA PRO A 78 -0.08 18.84 -10.55
C PRO A 78 0.01 18.62 -9.03
N ARG A 79 1.19 18.92 -8.49
CA ARG A 79 1.42 19.02 -7.04
C ARG A 79 0.41 20.03 -6.49
N ARG A 80 -0.54 19.59 -5.66
CA ARG A 80 -1.39 20.55 -4.94
C ARG A 80 -0.50 21.31 -3.97
N VAL A 81 -0.30 22.59 -4.25
CA VAL A 81 0.31 23.58 -3.34
C VAL A 81 -0.63 23.87 -2.17
#